data_AF-A0A7S3FI78-F1
#
_entry.id   AF-A0A7S3FI78-F1
#
_cell.length_a   1.000
_cell.length_b   1.000
_cell.length_c   1.000
_cell.angle_alpha   90.00
_cell.angle_beta   90.00
_cell.angle_gamma   90.00
#
_symmetry.space_group_name_H-M   'P 1'
#
loop_
_entity.id
_entity.type
_entity.pdbx_description
1 polymer ?
#
loop_
_entity_poly.entity_id
_entity_poly.type
_entity_poly.pdbx_seq_one_letter_code
_entity_poly.pdbx_strand_id
1 'polypeptide(L)'
;MSMAGQLLFGPLITAPTCGAKATACARLVDQATASSGAFASPAAVALPFGSMLRSMDEATQAELHAAIADAQVAEGDSLDAACARLQTAARSARAPEPALRAAAAMLQSNSLAVRSSANVEDLAGMSAAGLYDSFLNVPADRPDVVAERIGEVWASLFTRRAVLARRAAGVPQASAAMAVLLQPLVHGVASFIMMTANPITGDRGECYIEMAEGLGETLASGGTRGAPWRFAVREDGGVATLAEGTMAKALVAAPGGGLAEAAADGSLAGAVLADPAAREDMVRRIAVAGRALPPAGGG
;
A
#
# COMPACT_ATOMS: atom_id res chain seq x y z
N MET A 1 -12.45 28.80 7.36
CA MET A 1 -13.01 27.44 7.59
C MET A 1 -11.83 26.49 7.75
N SER A 2 -11.66 25.94 8.94
CA SER A 2 -10.54 25.04 9.28
C SER A 2 -10.75 23.68 8.62
N MET A 3 -9.85 23.25 7.73
CA MET A 3 -9.80 21.88 7.15
C MET A 3 -9.30 20.83 8.16
N ALA A 4 -9.65 20.96 9.44
CA ALA A 4 -9.25 20.00 10.46
C ALA A 4 -10.10 18.73 10.34
N GLY A 5 -9.46 17.57 10.14
CA GLY A 5 -10.13 16.26 10.14
C GLY A 5 -10.90 15.91 8.87
N GLN A 6 -10.68 16.63 7.77
CA GLN A 6 -11.39 16.37 6.52
C GLN A 6 -10.77 15.18 5.78
N LEU A 7 -11.55 14.11 5.63
CA LEU A 7 -11.24 13.04 4.70
C LEU A 7 -11.23 13.61 3.28
N LEU A 8 -10.24 13.21 2.48
CA LEU A 8 -10.19 13.50 1.05
C LEU A 8 -10.61 12.27 0.25
N PHE A 9 -11.27 12.49 -0.87
CA PHE A 9 -11.74 11.45 -1.79
C PHE A 9 -11.78 11.99 -3.22
N GLY A 10 -11.75 11.07 -4.18
CA GLY A 10 -11.75 11.41 -5.61
C GLY A 10 -10.67 12.45 -5.97
N PRO A 11 -11.03 13.55 -6.68
CA PRO A 11 -10.05 14.51 -7.20
C PRO A 11 -9.31 15.32 -6.13
N LEU A 12 -9.74 15.24 -4.86
CA LEU A 12 -9.07 15.91 -3.74
C LEU A 12 -7.83 15.13 -3.24
N ILE A 13 -7.72 13.83 -3.59
CA ILE A 13 -6.54 13.03 -3.30
C ILE A 13 -5.48 13.34 -4.37
N THR A 14 -4.52 14.19 -4.03
CA THR A 14 -3.46 14.67 -4.94
C THR A 14 -2.08 14.47 -4.33
N ALA A 15 -1.02 14.52 -5.14
CA ALA A 15 0.33 14.30 -4.61
C ALA A 15 0.70 15.35 -3.53
N PRO A 16 0.37 16.65 -3.67
CA PRO A 16 0.59 17.63 -2.60
C PRO A 16 -0.23 17.41 -1.33
N THR A 17 -1.38 16.73 -1.40
CA THR A 17 -2.27 16.53 -0.23
C THR A 17 -2.08 15.17 0.45
N CYS A 18 -1.77 14.14 -0.33
CA CYS A 18 -1.79 12.74 0.11
C CYS A 18 -0.62 11.88 -0.38
N GLY A 19 0.34 12.42 -1.14
CA GLY A 19 1.46 11.64 -1.68
C GLY A 19 1.09 10.82 -2.91
N ALA A 20 2.10 10.24 -3.59
CA ALA A 20 1.88 9.64 -4.90
C ALA A 20 1.11 8.31 -4.85
N LYS A 21 1.34 7.46 -3.84
CA LYS A 21 0.61 6.18 -3.71
C LYS A 21 -0.90 6.39 -3.59
N ALA A 22 -1.34 7.26 -2.69
CA ALA A 22 -2.76 7.59 -2.55
C ALA A 22 -3.33 8.21 -3.83
N THR A 23 -2.56 9.09 -4.48
CA THR A 23 -2.95 9.72 -5.76
C THR A 23 -3.10 8.70 -6.88
N ALA A 24 -2.17 7.76 -6.98
CA ALA A 24 -2.23 6.68 -7.96
C ALA A 24 -3.46 5.81 -7.74
N CYS A 25 -3.76 5.45 -6.49
CA CYS A 25 -4.98 4.70 -6.15
C CYS A 25 -6.26 5.46 -6.50
N ALA A 26 -6.32 6.77 -6.23
CA ALA A 26 -7.47 7.60 -6.62
C ALA A 26 -7.63 7.66 -8.15
N ARG A 27 -6.54 7.83 -8.90
CA ARG A 27 -6.57 7.81 -10.37
C ARG A 27 -7.02 6.47 -10.93
N LEU A 28 -6.66 5.35 -10.30
CA LEU A 28 -7.10 4.02 -10.71
C LEU A 28 -8.63 3.87 -10.63
N VAL A 29 -9.30 4.57 -9.70
CA VAL A 29 -10.77 4.60 -9.64
C VAL A 29 -11.35 5.27 -10.88
N ASP A 30 -10.83 6.44 -11.25
CA ASP A 30 -11.28 7.17 -12.45
C ASP A 30 -10.97 6.40 -13.73
N GLN A 31 -9.79 5.79 -13.82
CA GLN A 31 -9.36 4.97 -14.96
C GLN A 31 -10.19 3.69 -15.09
N ALA A 32 -10.57 3.05 -13.98
CA ALA A 32 -11.45 1.89 -14.00
C ALA A 32 -12.80 2.23 -14.65
N THR A 33 -13.39 3.38 -14.29
CA THR A 33 -14.61 3.89 -14.92
C THR A 33 -14.42 4.15 -16.42
N ALA A 34 -13.31 4.76 -16.82
CA ALA A 34 -13.00 5.03 -18.23
C ALA A 34 -12.69 3.75 -19.04
N SER A 35 -12.21 2.69 -18.41
CA SER A 35 -11.78 1.44 -19.05
C SER A 35 -12.92 0.61 -19.66
N SER A 36 -14.18 1.04 -19.50
CA SER A 36 -15.36 0.32 -19.99
C SER A 36 -15.43 -1.14 -19.51
N GLY A 37 -14.97 -1.38 -18.27
CA GLY A 37 -15.02 -2.69 -17.62
C GLY A 37 -13.78 -3.58 -17.81
N ALA A 38 -12.67 -3.05 -18.33
CA ALA A 38 -11.42 -3.81 -18.41
C ALA A 38 -10.88 -4.20 -17.03
N PHE A 39 -11.10 -3.34 -16.02
CA PHE A 39 -10.78 -3.63 -14.62
C PHE A 39 -11.69 -2.85 -13.66
N ALA A 40 -11.62 -3.22 -12.38
CA ALA A 40 -12.25 -2.48 -11.28
C ALA A 40 -11.17 -2.06 -10.28
N SER A 41 -11.37 -0.92 -9.62
CA SER A 41 -10.52 -0.43 -8.55
C SER A 41 -11.34 -0.21 -7.29
N PRO A 42 -10.87 -0.65 -6.10
CA PRO A 42 -11.52 -0.31 -4.84
C PRO A 42 -11.53 1.21 -4.65
N ALA A 43 -12.62 1.72 -4.07
CA ALA A 43 -12.74 3.13 -3.71
C ALA A 43 -11.60 3.56 -2.76
N ALA A 44 -11.25 4.84 -2.81
CA ALA A 44 -10.14 5.40 -2.05
C ALA A 44 -10.59 6.63 -1.25
N VAL A 45 -10.30 6.61 0.05
CA VAL A 45 -10.44 7.75 0.97
C VAL A 45 -9.11 7.95 1.66
N ALA A 46 -8.70 9.19 1.92
CA ALA A 46 -7.42 9.46 2.56
C ALA A 46 -7.52 10.49 3.69
N LEU A 47 -6.73 10.26 4.73
CA LEU A 47 -6.34 11.30 5.69
C LEU A 47 -5.14 12.07 5.12
N PRO A 48 -5.27 13.38 4.85
CA PRO A 48 -4.21 14.14 4.20
C PRO A 48 -3.03 14.42 5.12
N PHE A 49 -1.94 14.95 4.55
CA PHE A 49 -0.80 15.45 5.31
C PHE A 49 -1.22 16.44 6.41
N GLY A 50 -0.46 16.41 7.51
CA GLY A 50 -0.74 17.19 8.72
C GLY A 50 -1.88 16.65 9.59
N SER A 51 -2.59 15.59 9.19
CA SER A 51 -3.68 15.02 10.00
C SER A 51 -3.17 14.45 11.33
N MET A 52 -1.97 13.86 11.33
CA MET A 52 -1.28 13.41 12.54
C MET A 52 -1.10 14.57 13.54
N LEU A 53 -0.41 15.65 13.12
CA LEU A 53 -0.13 16.81 13.97
C LEU A 53 -1.42 17.44 14.52
N ARG A 54 -2.43 17.62 13.67
CA ARG A 54 -3.72 18.21 14.08
C ARG A 54 -4.48 17.37 15.12
N SER A 55 -4.15 16.09 15.25
CA SER A 55 -4.76 15.19 16.24
C SER A 55 -3.97 15.06 17.55
N MET A 56 -2.86 15.81 17.68
CA MET A 56 -2.03 15.88 18.87
C MET A 56 -2.29 17.17 19.64
N ASP A 57 -2.18 17.11 20.97
CA ASP A 57 -2.12 18.32 21.80
C ASP A 57 -0.80 19.08 21.62
N GLU A 58 -0.74 20.31 22.13
CA GLU A 58 0.44 21.19 21.97
C GLU A 58 1.70 20.60 22.60
N ALA A 59 1.56 19.91 23.74
CA ALA A 59 2.70 19.29 24.44
C ALA A 59 3.31 18.14 23.62
N THR A 60 2.48 17.28 23.05
CA THR A 60 2.89 16.18 22.19
C THR A 60 3.51 16.70 20.89
N GLN A 61 2.94 17.76 20.30
CA GLN A 61 3.54 18.39 19.12
C GLN A 61 4.92 18.97 19.44
N ALA A 62 5.09 19.63 20.59
CA ALA A 62 6.38 20.16 21.01
C ALA A 62 7.42 19.05 21.19
N GLU A 63 7.04 17.94 21.83
CA GLU A 63 7.89 16.77 22.02
C GLU A 63 8.28 16.12 20.68
N LEU A 64 7.33 15.98 19.75
CA LEU A 64 7.60 15.46 18.41
C LEU A 64 8.63 16.33 17.69
N HIS A 65 8.47 17.67 17.69
CA HIS A 65 9.41 18.58 17.04
C HIS A 65 10.81 18.50 17.66
N ALA A 66 10.92 18.42 18.99
CA ALA A 66 12.20 18.25 19.67
C ALA A 66 12.86 16.92 19.27
N ALA A 67 12.10 15.82 19.27
CA ALA A 67 12.63 14.51 18.88
C ALA A 67 12.99 14.44 17.37
N ILE A 68 12.34 15.21 16.49
CA ILE A 68 12.73 15.35 15.08
C ILE A 68 14.11 16.01 14.98
N ALA A 69 14.35 17.08 15.74
CA ALA A 69 15.63 17.78 15.77
C ALA A 69 16.75 16.85 16.28
N ASP A 70 16.49 16.08 17.34
CA ASP A 70 17.44 15.09 17.84
C ASP A 70 17.72 14.01 16.79
N ALA A 71 16.67 13.44 16.18
CA ALA A 71 16.79 12.44 15.12
C ALA A 71 17.41 12.98 13.83
N GLN A 72 17.64 14.29 13.68
CA GLN A 72 18.39 14.84 12.55
C GLN A 72 19.90 14.62 12.71
N VAL A 73 20.41 14.64 13.94
CA VAL A 73 21.86 14.64 14.24
C VAL A 73 22.34 13.45 15.07
N ALA A 74 21.44 12.78 15.80
CA ALA A 74 21.77 11.68 16.71
C ALA A 74 22.37 10.45 15.98
N GLU A 75 23.22 9.68 16.63
CA GLU A 75 23.82 8.45 16.08
C GLU A 75 23.75 7.29 17.08
N GLY A 76 23.98 6.06 16.60
CA GLY A 76 23.98 4.87 17.47
C GLY A 76 22.70 4.76 18.31
N ASP A 77 22.87 4.57 19.61
CA ASP A 77 21.79 4.41 20.59
C ASP A 77 20.97 5.69 20.79
N SER A 78 21.60 6.86 20.63
CA SER A 78 20.88 8.14 20.76
C SER A 78 19.87 8.33 19.63
N LEU A 79 20.16 7.79 18.44
CA LEU A 79 19.20 7.75 17.33
C LEU A 79 18.04 6.80 17.65
N ASP A 80 18.31 5.66 18.28
CA ASP A 80 17.25 4.72 18.68
C ASP A 80 16.30 5.33 19.72
N ALA A 81 16.85 6.04 20.70
CA ALA A 81 16.07 6.79 21.67
C ALA A 81 15.21 7.88 21.02
N ALA A 82 15.77 8.66 20.07
CA ALA A 82 15.02 9.67 19.33
C ALA A 82 13.89 9.04 18.48
N CYS A 83 14.17 7.94 17.78
CA CYS A 83 13.16 7.20 17.01
C CYS A 83 12.05 6.63 17.91
N ALA A 84 12.38 6.15 19.11
CA ALA A 84 11.40 5.64 20.06
C ALA A 84 10.47 6.74 20.59
N ARG A 85 11.01 7.94 20.88
CA ARG A 85 10.24 9.11 21.27
C ARG A 85 9.31 9.57 20.15
N LEU A 86 9.83 9.67 18.92
CA LEU A 86 9.04 10.02 17.73
C LEU A 86 7.88 9.04 17.50
N GLN A 87 8.16 7.74 17.56
CA GLN A 87 7.12 6.73 17.39
C GLN A 87 6.09 6.76 18.52
N THR A 88 6.51 6.98 19.76
CA THR A 88 5.59 7.14 20.91
C THR A 88 4.65 8.32 20.70
N ALA A 89 5.19 9.48 20.31
CA ALA A 89 4.38 10.64 19.99
C ALA A 89 3.43 10.37 18.81
N ALA A 90 3.94 9.83 17.70
CA ALA A 90 3.12 9.50 16.53
C ALA A 90 2.00 8.48 16.86
N ARG A 91 2.26 7.50 17.73
CA ARG A 91 1.27 6.54 18.22
C ARG A 91 0.26 7.13 19.19
N SER A 92 0.47 8.32 19.77
CA SER A 92 -0.55 8.94 20.63
C SER A 92 -1.60 9.71 19.81
N ALA A 93 -1.24 10.13 18.61
CA ALA A 93 -2.17 10.74 17.65
C ALA A 93 -3.32 9.77 17.32
N ARG A 94 -4.54 10.32 17.20
CA ARG A 94 -5.75 9.55 16.90
C ARG A 94 -6.57 10.25 15.84
N ALA A 95 -6.81 9.58 14.72
CA ALA A 95 -7.78 10.06 13.75
C ALA A 95 -9.18 10.17 14.40
N PRO A 96 -9.94 11.25 14.17
CA PRO A 96 -11.24 11.43 14.81
C PRO A 96 -12.22 10.30 14.47
N GLU A 97 -12.84 9.69 15.48
CA GLU A 97 -13.82 8.61 15.29
C GLU A 97 -14.96 8.97 14.30
N PRO A 98 -15.56 10.18 14.32
CA PRO A 98 -16.57 10.56 13.33
C PRO A 98 -16.06 10.49 11.89
N ALA A 99 -14.79 10.85 11.65
CA ALA A 99 -14.18 10.74 10.33
C ALA A 99 -14.01 9.25 9.96
N LEU A 100 -13.56 8.39 10.86
CA LEU A 100 -13.40 6.95 10.57
C LEU A 100 -14.73 6.28 10.24
N ARG A 101 -15.81 6.62 10.96
CA ARG A 101 -17.16 6.15 10.65
C ARG A 101 -17.65 6.63 9.28
N ALA A 102 -17.37 7.89 8.94
CA ALA A 102 -17.69 8.43 7.61
C ALA A 102 -16.91 7.70 6.50
N ALA A 103 -15.61 7.44 6.70
CA ALA A 103 -14.80 6.66 5.76
C ALA A 103 -15.38 5.26 5.55
N ALA A 104 -15.71 4.54 6.63
CA ALA A 104 -16.31 3.20 6.54
C ALA A 104 -17.64 3.21 5.76
N ALA A 105 -18.50 4.20 6.02
CA ALA A 105 -19.77 4.38 5.31
C ALA A 105 -19.57 4.68 3.81
N MET A 106 -18.62 5.55 3.46
CA MET A 106 -18.30 5.89 2.07
C MET A 106 -17.69 4.71 1.30
N LEU A 107 -16.86 3.92 1.96
CA LEU A 107 -16.17 2.78 1.36
C LEU A 107 -17.06 1.53 1.27
N GLN A 108 -18.18 1.50 2.00
CA GLN A 108 -19.16 0.39 2.03
C GLN A 108 -18.50 -0.99 2.22
N SER A 109 -17.48 -1.05 3.07
CA SER A 109 -16.69 -2.27 3.31
C SER A 109 -16.68 -2.64 4.79
N ASN A 110 -16.67 -3.95 5.07
CA ASN A 110 -16.49 -4.48 6.42
C ASN A 110 -15.01 -4.57 6.83
N SER A 111 -14.10 -4.50 5.86
CA SER A 111 -12.67 -4.68 6.07
C SER A 111 -11.87 -3.70 5.21
N LEU A 112 -10.86 -3.08 5.82
CA LEU A 112 -10.06 -2.02 5.23
C LEU A 112 -8.58 -2.41 5.10
N ALA A 113 -7.96 -1.91 4.05
CA ALA A 113 -6.52 -1.72 3.96
C ALA A 113 -6.18 -0.29 4.43
N VAL A 114 -5.29 -0.17 5.41
CA VAL A 114 -4.77 1.09 5.96
C VAL A 114 -3.33 1.23 5.51
N ARG A 115 -3.07 2.13 4.56
CA ARG A 115 -1.81 2.18 3.80
C ARG A 115 -1.08 3.50 3.98
N SER A 116 0.24 3.41 4.13
CA SER A 116 1.12 4.58 4.08
C SER A 116 1.13 5.23 2.70
N SER A 117 1.22 6.56 2.70
CA SER A 117 1.48 7.36 1.51
C SER A 117 2.23 8.63 1.94
N ALA A 118 3.55 8.52 2.06
CA ALA A 118 4.40 9.64 2.46
C ALA A 118 4.80 10.52 1.26
N ASN A 119 5.09 11.80 1.51
CA ASN A 119 5.58 12.74 0.49
C ASN A 119 7.03 12.50 0.04
N VAL A 120 7.73 11.58 0.70
CA VAL A 120 9.16 11.27 0.49
C VAL A 120 9.38 9.86 -0.08
N GLU A 121 8.33 9.22 -0.60
CA GLU A 121 8.41 7.84 -1.11
C GLU A 121 9.02 7.74 -2.51
N ASP A 122 8.86 8.77 -3.34
CA ASP A 122 9.25 8.74 -4.76
C ASP A 122 10.46 9.64 -5.07
N LEU A 123 11.26 9.96 -4.04
CA LEU A 123 12.46 10.76 -4.22
C LEU A 123 13.56 9.95 -4.91
N ALA A 124 14.23 10.56 -5.89
CA ALA A 124 15.32 9.93 -6.62
C ALA A 124 16.40 9.42 -5.64
N GLY A 125 16.73 8.13 -5.74
CA GLY A 125 17.69 7.47 -4.84
C GLY A 125 17.07 6.82 -3.58
N MET A 126 15.76 6.93 -3.37
CA MET A 126 15.05 6.22 -2.30
C MET A 126 14.18 5.11 -2.90
N SER A 127 14.50 3.85 -2.60
CA SER A 127 13.55 2.75 -2.78
C SER A 127 12.61 2.71 -1.58
N ALA A 128 11.42 3.27 -1.71
CA ALA A 128 10.40 3.23 -0.65
C ALA A 128 9.65 1.89 -0.55
N ALA A 129 9.95 0.93 -1.43
CA ALA A 129 9.36 -0.41 -1.36
C ALA A 129 9.60 -1.02 0.02
N GLY A 130 8.50 -1.25 0.75
CA GLY A 130 8.53 -1.84 2.09
C GLY A 130 9.16 -0.96 3.18
N LEU A 131 9.33 0.36 2.98
CA LEU A 131 9.94 1.25 3.99
C LEU A 131 8.97 1.60 5.13
N TYR A 132 7.71 1.83 4.80
CA TYR A 132 6.64 2.23 5.70
C TYR A 132 5.57 1.14 5.79
N ASP A 133 4.82 1.15 6.89
CA ASP A 133 3.90 0.07 7.19
C ASP A 133 2.58 0.22 6.44
N SER A 134 1.91 -0.91 6.24
CA SER A 134 0.53 -1.01 5.77
C SER A 134 -0.14 -2.14 6.54
N PHE A 135 -1.38 -1.94 6.95
CA PHE A 135 -2.16 -2.92 7.71
C PHE A 135 -3.35 -3.35 6.88
N LEU A 136 -3.46 -4.66 6.68
CA LEU A 136 -4.55 -5.27 5.95
C LEU A 136 -5.59 -5.88 6.87
N ASN A 137 -6.77 -6.05 6.30
CA ASN A 137 -7.91 -6.68 6.92
C ASN A 137 -8.28 -6.04 8.26
N VAL A 138 -8.32 -4.71 8.30
CA VAL A 138 -8.66 -3.95 9.50
C VAL A 138 -10.19 -3.84 9.58
N PRO A 139 -10.85 -4.30 10.66
CA PRO A 139 -12.32 -4.27 10.76
C PRO A 139 -12.86 -2.84 10.71
N ALA A 140 -13.71 -2.55 9.72
CA ALA A 140 -14.22 -1.21 9.47
C ALA A 140 -15.23 -0.73 10.52
N ASP A 141 -15.90 -1.67 11.19
CA ASP A 141 -16.87 -1.44 12.27
C ASP A 141 -16.22 -1.14 13.62
N ARG A 142 -14.88 -1.23 13.71
CA ARG A 142 -14.07 -1.00 14.90
C ARG A 142 -13.20 0.26 14.75
N PRO A 143 -13.78 1.48 14.89
CA PRO A 143 -13.03 2.71 14.66
C PRO A 143 -11.86 2.90 15.63
N ASP A 144 -11.92 2.30 16.82
CA ASP A 144 -10.81 2.22 17.77
C ASP A 144 -9.59 1.51 17.17
N VAL A 145 -9.83 0.34 16.55
CA VAL A 145 -8.78 -0.46 15.89
C VAL A 145 -8.27 0.25 14.64
N VAL A 146 -9.16 0.86 13.84
CA VAL A 146 -8.75 1.64 12.67
C VAL A 146 -7.85 2.83 13.08
N ALA A 147 -8.21 3.55 14.14
CA ALA A 147 -7.42 4.66 14.68
C ALA A 147 -6.03 4.20 15.16
N GLU A 148 -5.95 3.05 15.82
CA GLU A 148 -4.69 2.44 16.24
C GLU A 148 -3.79 2.12 15.03
N ARG A 149 -4.32 1.47 13.99
CA ARG A 149 -3.55 1.15 12.78
C ARG A 149 -3.09 2.40 12.03
N ILE A 150 -3.88 3.46 12.01
CA ILE A 150 -3.48 4.76 11.47
C ILE A 150 -2.29 5.34 12.28
N GLY A 151 -2.35 5.25 13.62
CA GLY A 151 -1.25 5.64 14.50
C GLY A 151 0.04 4.87 14.23
N GLU A 152 -0.05 3.56 13.99
CA GLU A 152 1.12 2.75 13.59
C GLU A 152 1.66 3.15 12.21
N VAL A 153 0.79 3.44 11.23
CA VAL A 153 1.22 3.97 9.92
C VAL A 153 1.98 5.30 10.09
N TRP A 154 1.47 6.21 10.91
CA TRP A 154 2.18 7.46 11.23
C TRP A 154 3.50 7.21 11.92
N ALA A 155 3.55 6.30 12.90
CA ALA A 155 4.77 5.94 13.61
C ALA A 155 5.81 5.29 12.69
N SER A 156 5.37 4.55 11.65
CA SER A 156 6.27 3.91 10.69
C SER A 156 7.16 4.92 9.95
N LEU A 157 6.71 6.19 9.83
CA LEU A 157 7.50 7.30 9.30
C LEU A 157 8.80 7.49 10.08
N PHE A 158 8.84 7.12 11.36
CA PHE A 158 9.95 7.37 12.29
C PHE A 158 10.66 6.10 12.75
N THR A 159 10.53 4.99 12.03
CA THR A 159 11.41 3.83 12.26
C THR A 159 12.86 4.22 12.02
N ARG A 160 13.80 3.57 12.71
CA ARG A 160 15.24 3.79 12.51
C ARG A 160 15.62 3.69 11.03
N ARG A 161 15.09 2.67 10.35
CA ARG A 161 15.30 2.46 8.91
C ARG A 161 14.79 3.63 8.07
N ALA A 162 13.59 4.14 8.34
CA ALA A 162 13.05 5.30 7.62
C ALA A 162 13.87 6.58 7.85
N VAL A 163 14.30 6.84 9.08
CA VAL A 163 15.14 7.99 9.42
C VAL A 163 16.49 7.90 8.69
N LEU A 164 17.15 6.73 8.75
CA LEU A 164 18.42 6.50 8.06
C LEU A 164 18.29 6.58 6.54
N ALA A 165 17.22 6.02 5.96
CA ALA A 165 16.97 6.12 4.52
C ALA A 165 16.84 7.58 4.07
N ARG A 166 16.11 8.41 4.83
CA ARG A 166 16.01 9.85 4.56
C ARG A 166 17.35 10.57 4.70
N ARG A 167 18.16 10.24 5.73
CA ARG A 167 19.50 10.80 5.87
C ARG A 167 20.39 10.47 4.68
N ALA A 168 20.38 9.22 4.24
CA ALA A 168 21.15 8.78 3.08
C ALA A 168 20.75 9.52 1.79
N ALA A 169 19.48 9.90 1.67
CA ALA A 169 18.95 10.69 0.56
C ALA A 169 19.06 12.21 0.75
N GLY A 170 19.66 12.70 1.85
CA GLY A 170 19.78 14.12 2.14
C GLY A 170 18.44 14.81 2.46
N VAL A 171 17.41 14.04 2.83
CA VAL A 171 16.08 14.54 3.14
C VAL A 171 16.01 14.94 4.62
N PRO A 172 15.69 16.21 4.94
CA PRO A 172 15.48 16.63 6.33
C PRO A 172 14.36 15.83 7.00
N GLN A 173 14.55 15.44 8.26
CA GLN A 173 13.53 14.66 8.97
C GLN A 173 12.22 15.45 9.12
N ALA A 174 12.32 16.78 9.29
CA ALA A 174 11.18 17.68 9.44
C ALA A 174 10.33 17.88 8.17
N SER A 175 10.85 17.55 6.98
CA SER A 175 10.08 17.69 5.73
C SER A 175 9.22 16.46 5.41
N ALA A 176 9.39 15.37 6.16
CA ALA A 176 8.66 14.14 5.94
C ALA A 176 7.25 14.23 6.54
N ALA A 177 6.23 13.92 5.73
CA ALA A 177 4.84 13.89 6.14
C ALA A 177 4.18 12.60 5.63
N MET A 178 3.30 12.04 6.45
CA MET A 178 2.55 10.82 6.14
C MET A 178 1.06 11.13 6.00
N ALA A 179 0.51 10.82 4.83
CA ALA A 179 -0.92 10.66 4.64
C ALA A 179 -1.28 9.18 4.81
N VAL A 180 -2.55 8.90 5.07
CA VAL A 180 -3.02 7.51 5.24
C VAL A 180 -4.16 7.24 4.29
N LEU A 181 -3.95 6.27 3.40
CA LEU A 181 -4.93 5.80 2.44
C LEU A 181 -5.76 4.68 3.08
N LEU A 182 -7.08 4.80 2.98
CA LEU A 182 -8.06 3.79 3.37
C LEU A 182 -8.76 3.26 2.11
N GLN A 183 -8.74 1.95 1.93
CA GLN A 183 -9.42 1.25 0.82
C GLN A 183 -10.17 0.03 1.35
N PRO A 184 -11.29 -0.38 0.73
CA PRO A 184 -11.84 -1.71 0.91
C PRO A 184 -10.76 -2.78 0.66
N LEU A 185 -10.67 -3.77 1.53
CA LEU A 185 -9.86 -4.95 1.24
C LEU A 185 -10.56 -5.80 0.17
N VAL A 186 -9.86 -6.08 -0.92
CA VAL A 186 -10.31 -7.06 -1.91
C VAL A 186 -9.95 -8.45 -1.40
N HIS A 187 -10.96 -9.26 -1.08
CA HIS A 187 -10.80 -10.66 -0.66
C HIS A 187 -10.56 -11.56 -1.88
N GLY A 188 -9.40 -11.37 -2.52
CA GLY A 188 -8.98 -12.15 -3.68
C GLY A 188 -8.54 -13.56 -3.31
N VAL A 189 -8.83 -14.51 -4.19
CA VAL A 189 -8.35 -15.90 -4.08
C VAL A 189 -6.92 -16.09 -4.62
N ALA A 190 -6.50 -15.16 -5.48
CA ALA A 190 -5.15 -15.02 -6.00
C ALA A 190 -4.82 -13.53 -6.13
N SER A 191 -3.52 -13.23 -6.19
CA SER A 191 -2.99 -11.90 -6.37
C SER A 191 -1.87 -11.92 -7.39
N PHE A 192 -1.55 -10.74 -7.93
CA PHE A 192 -0.54 -10.62 -8.96
C PHE A 192 0.26 -9.31 -8.85
N ILE A 193 1.47 -9.34 -9.39
CA ILE A 193 2.26 -8.17 -9.76
C ILE A 193 2.41 -8.21 -11.27
N MET A 194 2.27 -7.06 -11.93
CA MET A 194 2.40 -6.98 -13.39
C MET A 194 3.25 -5.78 -13.77
N MET A 195 4.08 -5.98 -14.78
CA MET A 195 4.82 -4.95 -15.48
C MET A 195 4.41 -4.98 -16.95
N THR A 196 4.05 -3.82 -17.50
CA THR A 196 3.60 -3.70 -18.90
C THR A 196 4.75 -3.80 -19.91
N ALA A 197 5.99 -3.75 -19.44
CA ALA A 197 7.19 -4.10 -20.18
C ALA A 197 7.91 -5.25 -19.47
N ASN A 198 8.42 -6.21 -20.23
CA ASN A 198 9.11 -7.37 -19.70
C ASN A 198 10.45 -6.94 -19.08
N PRO A 199 10.66 -7.08 -17.76
CA PRO A 199 11.87 -6.60 -17.09
C PRO A 199 13.10 -7.46 -17.39
N ILE A 200 12.91 -8.68 -17.93
CA ILE A 200 14.00 -9.61 -18.24
C ILE A 200 14.56 -9.31 -19.64
N THR A 201 13.68 -9.08 -20.62
CA THR A 201 14.06 -8.87 -22.02
C THR A 201 14.10 -7.39 -22.41
N GLY A 202 13.39 -6.52 -21.67
CA GLY A 202 13.15 -5.13 -22.03
C GLY A 202 12.03 -4.94 -23.07
N ASP A 203 11.37 -6.01 -23.50
CA ASP A 203 10.33 -5.95 -24.53
C ASP A 203 9.06 -5.26 -24.00
N ARG A 204 8.66 -4.15 -24.65
CA ARG A 204 7.45 -3.39 -24.32
C ARG A 204 6.18 -3.97 -24.94
N GLY A 205 6.29 -4.93 -25.87
CA GLY A 205 5.18 -5.72 -26.41
C GLY A 205 4.79 -6.91 -25.53
N GLU A 206 5.53 -7.16 -24.45
CA GLU A 206 5.31 -8.26 -23.52
C GLU A 206 5.00 -7.75 -22.11
N CYS A 207 3.83 -8.10 -21.60
CA CYS A 207 3.52 -7.91 -20.18
C CYS A 207 4.11 -9.07 -19.38
N TYR A 208 4.86 -8.76 -18.33
CA TYR A 208 5.36 -9.74 -17.38
C TYR A 208 4.46 -9.78 -16.16
N ILE A 209 4.00 -10.97 -15.77
CA ILE A 209 3.05 -11.15 -14.66
C ILE A 209 3.61 -12.19 -13.69
N GLU A 210 3.65 -11.83 -12.41
CA GLU A 210 3.83 -12.77 -11.31
C GLU A 210 2.49 -13.01 -10.62
N MET A 211 2.16 -14.25 -10.27
CA MET A 211 0.90 -14.62 -9.65
C MET A 211 1.09 -15.62 -8.49
N ALA A 212 0.34 -15.43 -7.41
CA ALA A 212 0.33 -16.33 -6.26
C ALA A 212 -1.07 -16.44 -5.63
N GLU A 213 -1.26 -17.47 -4.80
CA GLU A 213 -2.49 -17.64 -4.00
C GLU A 213 -2.62 -16.58 -2.90
N GLY A 214 -3.86 -16.28 -2.55
CA GLY A 214 -4.19 -15.33 -1.48
C GLY A 214 -3.96 -13.86 -1.85
N LEU A 215 -3.76 -13.05 -0.82
CA LEU A 215 -3.61 -11.59 -0.90
C LEU A 215 -2.28 -11.17 -1.52
N GLY A 216 -2.20 -9.92 -2.00
CA GLY A 216 -0.99 -9.37 -2.64
C GLY A 216 0.26 -9.40 -1.76
N GLU A 217 0.06 -9.41 -0.45
CA GLU A 217 1.09 -9.48 0.57
C GLU A 217 1.84 -10.82 0.55
N THR A 218 1.25 -11.88 -0.02
CA THR A 218 1.97 -13.12 -0.35
C THR A 218 3.16 -12.83 -1.27
N LEU A 219 2.98 -11.92 -2.25
CA LEU A 219 4.03 -11.51 -3.18
C LEU A 219 4.90 -10.38 -2.59
N ALA A 220 4.27 -9.39 -1.95
CA ALA A 220 4.94 -8.14 -1.58
C ALA A 220 5.76 -8.20 -0.27
N SER A 221 5.42 -9.09 0.67
CA SER A 221 6.05 -9.09 2.00
C SER A 221 7.44 -9.74 2.04
N GLY A 222 7.78 -10.57 1.05
CA GLY A 222 8.98 -11.42 1.09
C GLY A 222 9.01 -12.45 2.23
N GLY A 223 7.94 -12.52 3.05
CA GLY A 223 7.85 -13.40 4.21
C GLY A 223 7.42 -14.82 3.85
N THR A 224 6.82 -15.01 2.68
CA THR A 224 6.36 -16.31 2.19
C THR A 224 7.43 -16.97 1.32
N ARG A 225 7.85 -18.18 1.68
CA ARG A 225 8.86 -18.94 0.93
C ARG A 225 8.27 -19.58 -0.34
N GLY A 226 9.04 -19.52 -1.41
CA GLY A 226 8.73 -20.13 -2.71
C GLY A 226 8.81 -19.11 -3.84
N ALA A 227 8.61 -19.57 -5.07
CA ALA A 227 8.51 -18.71 -6.24
C ALA A 227 7.04 -18.55 -6.67
N PRO A 228 6.61 -17.36 -7.13
CA PRO A 228 5.31 -17.21 -7.75
C PRO A 228 5.31 -17.84 -9.15
N TRP A 229 4.11 -18.05 -9.69
CA TRP A 229 3.97 -18.31 -11.12
C TRP A 229 4.42 -17.10 -11.92
N ARG A 230 5.08 -17.32 -13.07
CA ARG A 230 5.56 -16.24 -13.95
C ARG A 230 5.11 -16.44 -15.38
N PHE A 231 4.62 -15.37 -15.99
CA PHE A 231 4.12 -15.37 -17.36
C PHE A 231 4.66 -14.19 -18.15
N ALA A 232 4.84 -14.41 -19.45
CA ALA A 232 4.91 -13.35 -20.45
C ALA A 232 3.65 -13.41 -21.32
N VAL A 233 3.00 -12.26 -21.53
CA VAL A 233 1.81 -12.14 -22.37
C VAL A 233 2.07 -11.12 -23.47
N ARG A 234 2.03 -11.57 -24.72
CA ARG A 234 2.23 -10.75 -25.92
C ARG A 234 0.99 -9.96 -26.31
N GLU A 235 1.15 -8.96 -27.18
CA GLU A 235 0.05 -8.13 -27.67
C GLU A 235 -1.05 -8.95 -28.37
N ASP A 236 -0.66 -9.99 -29.12
CA ASP A 236 -1.55 -10.92 -29.81
C ASP A 236 -2.30 -11.89 -28.87
N GLY A 237 -2.05 -11.81 -27.56
CA GLY A 237 -2.66 -12.70 -26.56
C GLY A 237 -1.93 -14.03 -26.36
N GLY A 238 -0.79 -14.23 -27.02
CA GLY A 238 0.09 -15.37 -26.76
C GLY A 238 0.61 -15.34 -25.32
N VAL A 239 0.49 -16.47 -24.62
CA VAL A 239 0.93 -16.64 -23.23
C VAL A 239 2.11 -17.62 -23.21
N ALA A 240 3.17 -17.26 -22.51
CA ALA A 240 4.27 -18.14 -22.18
C ALA A 240 4.42 -18.27 -20.66
N THR A 241 4.38 -19.50 -20.15
CA THR A 241 4.73 -19.79 -18.76
C THR A 241 6.25 -19.80 -18.62
N LEU A 242 6.79 -18.84 -17.87
CA LEU A 242 8.22 -18.67 -17.65
C LEU A 242 8.71 -19.46 -16.42
N ALA A 243 7.84 -19.61 -15.41
CA ALA A 243 8.10 -20.42 -14.23
C ALA A 243 6.79 -20.89 -13.59
N GLU A 244 6.83 -22.10 -13.03
CA GLU A 244 5.75 -22.61 -12.18
C GLU A 244 5.88 -22.08 -10.75
N GLY A 245 4.74 -21.92 -10.09
CA GLY A 245 4.68 -21.50 -8.70
C GLY A 245 5.01 -22.64 -7.75
N THR A 246 5.78 -22.33 -6.71
CA THR A 246 6.28 -23.29 -5.71
C THR A 246 6.05 -22.81 -4.27
N MET A 247 5.27 -21.75 -4.09
CA MET A 247 4.90 -21.26 -2.77
C MET A 247 4.07 -22.31 -2.03
N ALA A 248 4.52 -22.69 -0.84
CA ALA A 248 3.80 -23.66 0.00
C ALA A 248 2.71 -23.01 0.87
N LYS A 249 2.78 -21.68 1.03
CA LYS A 249 1.87 -20.90 1.86
C LYS A 249 1.39 -19.68 1.10
N ALA A 250 0.26 -19.14 1.55
CA ALA A 250 -0.30 -17.87 1.11
C ALA A 250 -0.78 -17.07 2.33
N LEU A 251 -0.82 -15.75 2.20
CA LEU A 251 -1.44 -14.86 3.18
C LEU A 251 -2.90 -14.63 2.82
N VAL A 252 -3.79 -14.84 3.78
CA VAL A 252 -5.23 -14.66 3.65
C VAL A 252 -5.77 -13.74 4.75
N ALA A 253 -6.96 -13.18 4.53
CA ALA A 253 -7.65 -12.41 5.56
C ALA A 253 -8.08 -13.33 6.72
N ALA A 254 -7.62 -13.04 7.93
CA ALA A 254 -8.01 -13.78 9.12
C ALA A 254 -9.43 -13.41 9.60
N PRO A 255 -10.20 -14.35 10.18
CA PRO A 255 -11.45 -14.03 10.84
C PRO A 255 -11.24 -13.01 11.97
N GLY A 256 -12.00 -11.91 11.98
CA GLY A 256 -11.92 -10.88 13.02
C GLY A 256 -10.81 -9.83 12.82
N GLY A 257 -9.98 -9.95 11.77
CA GLY A 257 -9.03 -8.93 11.34
C GLY A 257 -7.58 -9.41 11.28
N GLY A 258 -6.75 -8.68 10.50
CA GLY A 258 -5.36 -9.04 10.25
C GLY A 258 -5.19 -10.19 9.25
N LEU A 259 -3.97 -10.71 9.15
CA LEU A 259 -3.60 -11.74 8.18
C LEU A 259 -3.35 -13.08 8.86
N ALA A 260 -3.62 -14.17 8.14
CA ALA A 260 -3.28 -15.54 8.52
C ALA A 260 -2.53 -16.23 7.39
N GLU A 261 -1.74 -17.25 7.72
CA GLU A 261 -1.16 -18.16 6.73
C GLU A 261 -2.15 -19.28 6.41
N ALA A 262 -2.25 -19.62 5.14
CA ALA A 262 -2.96 -20.79 4.63
C ALA A 262 -2.05 -21.59 3.70
N ALA A 263 -2.39 -22.86 3.44
CA ALA A 263 -1.70 -23.66 2.44
C ALA A 263 -1.97 -23.08 1.04
N ALA A 264 -0.91 -23.01 0.22
CA ALA A 264 -1.01 -22.67 -1.20
C ALA A 264 -0.90 -23.95 -2.03
N ASP A 265 -1.92 -24.81 -1.91
CA ASP A 265 -2.04 -26.11 -2.60
C ASP A 265 -3.06 -26.06 -3.76
N GLY A 266 -3.43 -24.86 -4.20
CA GLY A 266 -4.46 -24.61 -5.20
C GLY A 266 -5.88 -24.51 -4.63
N SER A 267 -6.10 -24.85 -3.35
CA SER A 267 -7.44 -24.84 -2.76
C SER A 267 -8.03 -23.43 -2.60
N LEU A 268 -7.19 -22.39 -2.47
CA LEU A 268 -7.66 -21.02 -2.33
C LEU A 268 -8.11 -20.47 -3.68
N ALA A 269 -7.24 -20.58 -4.68
CA ALA A 269 -7.48 -20.07 -6.04
C ALA A 269 -8.40 -20.95 -6.89
N GLY A 270 -8.67 -22.18 -6.46
CA GLY A 270 -9.50 -23.14 -7.20
C GLY A 270 -8.99 -23.31 -8.63
N ALA A 271 -9.90 -23.26 -9.59
CA ALA A 271 -9.57 -23.44 -11.01
C ALA A 271 -8.57 -22.38 -11.54
N VAL A 272 -8.54 -21.16 -10.99
CA VAL A 272 -7.70 -20.05 -11.52
C VAL A 272 -6.22 -20.40 -11.53
N LEU A 273 -5.74 -21.16 -10.53
CA LEU A 273 -4.35 -21.62 -10.46
C LEU A 273 -4.20 -23.14 -10.57
N ALA A 274 -5.26 -23.93 -10.50
CA ALA A 274 -5.18 -25.38 -10.70
C ALA A 274 -5.29 -25.78 -12.19
N ASP A 275 -6.10 -25.07 -12.99
CA ASP A 275 -6.32 -25.37 -14.40
C ASP A 275 -5.43 -24.46 -15.29
N PRO A 276 -4.51 -25.04 -16.09
CA PRO A 276 -3.68 -24.27 -17.03
C PRO A 276 -4.49 -23.35 -17.95
N ALA A 277 -5.64 -23.79 -18.48
CA ALA A 277 -6.43 -22.99 -19.40
C ALA A 277 -7.07 -21.77 -18.71
N ALA A 278 -7.64 -21.98 -17.51
CA ALA A 278 -8.19 -20.90 -16.70
C ALA A 278 -7.11 -19.89 -16.27
N ARG A 279 -5.90 -20.38 -15.97
CA ARG A 279 -4.76 -19.55 -15.63
C ARG A 279 -4.31 -18.67 -16.80
N GLU A 280 -4.21 -19.26 -18.00
CA GLU A 280 -3.88 -18.52 -19.21
C GLU A 280 -4.93 -17.44 -19.52
N ASP A 281 -6.22 -17.76 -19.39
CA ASP A 281 -7.30 -16.79 -19.54
C ASP A 281 -7.16 -15.64 -18.52
N MET A 282 -6.88 -15.95 -17.26
CA MET A 282 -6.68 -14.95 -16.22
C MET A 282 -5.52 -14.00 -16.55
N VAL A 283 -4.36 -14.52 -16.95
CA VAL A 283 -3.20 -13.66 -17.26
C VAL A 283 -3.40 -12.85 -18.53
N ARG A 284 -4.17 -13.35 -19.52
CA ARG A 284 -4.60 -12.53 -20.67
C ARG A 284 -5.47 -11.36 -20.22
N ARG A 285 -6.44 -11.61 -19.34
CA ARG A 285 -7.33 -10.56 -18.80
C ARG A 285 -6.55 -9.53 -17.97
N ILE A 286 -5.57 -9.96 -17.17
CA ILE A 286 -4.66 -9.07 -16.44
C ILE A 286 -3.86 -8.20 -17.41
N ALA A 287 -3.30 -8.78 -18.48
CA ALA A 287 -2.56 -8.02 -19.48
C ALA A 287 -3.45 -6.99 -20.22
N VAL A 288 -4.69 -7.35 -20.56
CA VAL A 288 -5.68 -6.41 -21.13
C VAL A 288 -5.96 -5.25 -20.18
N ALA A 289 -6.21 -5.54 -18.90
CA ALA A 289 -6.41 -4.51 -17.87
C ALA A 289 -5.18 -3.59 -17.76
N GLY A 290 -3.97 -4.17 -17.77
CA GLY A 290 -2.72 -3.43 -17.72
C GLY A 290 -2.51 -2.48 -18.89
N ARG A 291 -2.82 -2.93 -20.12
CA ARG A 291 -2.71 -2.12 -21.33
C ARG A 291 -3.77 -1.03 -21.43
N ALA A 292 -4.90 -1.18 -20.72
CA ALA A 292 -5.92 -0.15 -20.62
C ALA A 292 -5.49 1.01 -19.69
N LEU A 293 -4.48 0.80 -18.83
CA LEU A 293 -3.92 1.87 -18.03
C LEU A 293 -3.04 2.77 -18.91
N PRO A 294 -3.11 4.10 -18.73
CA PRO A 294 -2.18 4.99 -19.41
C PRO A 294 -0.75 4.67 -18.95
N PRO A 295 0.26 4.87 -19.82
CA PRO A 295 1.64 4.68 -19.43
C PRO A 295 1.94 5.51 -18.18
N ALA A 296 2.59 4.89 -17.19
CA ALA A 296 3.06 5.61 -16.02
C ALA A 296 3.96 6.76 -16.52
N GLY A 297 3.61 8.01 -16.19
CA GLY A 297 4.36 9.16 -16.67
C GLY A 297 5.83 9.06 -16.26
N GLY A 298 6.73 9.08 -17.26
CA GLY A 298 8.18 9.05 -17.08
C GLY A 298 8.82 7.67 -17.32
N GLY A 299 9.22 7.36 -18.56
CA GLY A 299 10.12 6.25 -18.89
C GLY A 299 9.67 5.29 -19.98
#